data_AF-A0A2E4GPB6-F1
#
_entry.id   AF-A0A2E4GPB6-F1
#
_cell.length_a   1.000
_cell.length_b   1.000
_cell.length_c   1.000
_cell.angle_alpha   90.00
_cell.angle_beta   90.00
_cell.angle_gamma   90.00
#
_symmetry.space_group_name_H-M   'P 1'
#
loop_
_entity.id
_entity.type
_entity.pdbx_description
1 polymer ?
#
loop_
_entity_poly.entity_id
_entity_poly.type
_entity_poly.pdbx_seq_one_letter_code
_entity_poly.pdbx_strand_id
1 'polypeptide(L)'
;MRDPIEDIQTLRKEIKLYSDELASRDWIIIANKMDLNGAQMNFDVLKSRFSRIEIIGVSALTGSGIEKFKKRLEELIGREFK
;
A
#
# COMPACT_ATOMS: atom_id res chain seq x y z
N MET A 1 -6.88 6.38 -18.20
CA MET A 1 -5.73 5.90 -17.42
C MET A 1 -6.12 6.08 -15.97
N ARG A 2 -5.99 5.06 -15.12
CA ARG A 2 -6.46 5.12 -13.73
C ARG A 2 -5.37 5.74 -12.87
N ASP A 3 -5.67 6.82 -12.14
CA ASP A 3 -4.70 7.50 -11.26
C ASP A 3 -4.68 6.78 -9.90
N PRO A 4 -3.54 6.18 -9.49
CA PRO A 4 -3.45 5.48 -8.21
C PRO A 4 -3.66 6.40 -7.00
N ILE A 5 -3.43 7.71 -7.12
CA ILE A 5 -3.71 8.67 -6.04
C ILE A 5 -5.21 8.82 -5.84
N GLU A 6 -5.97 8.99 -6.92
CA GLU A 6 -7.42 9.15 -6.89
C GLU A 6 -8.09 7.89 -6.33
N ASP A 7 -7.61 6.71 -6.72
CA ASP A 7 -8.09 5.43 -6.20
C ASP A 7 -7.93 5.35 -4.67
N ILE A 8 -6.76 5.72 -4.13
CA ILE A 8 -6.52 5.71 -2.68
C ILE A 8 -7.43 6.71 -1.96
N GLN A 9 -7.58 7.91 -2.50
CA GLN A 9 -8.43 8.94 -1.90
C GLN A 9 -9.90 8.53 -1.88
N THR A 10 -10.38 7.92 -2.97
CA THR A 10 -11.74 7.39 -3.09
C THR A 10 -11.96 6.28 -2.08
N LEU A 11 -11.06 5.29 -2.02
CA LEU A 11 -11.15 4.18 -1.07
C LEU A 11 -11.16 4.68 0.39
N ARG A 12 -10.31 5.65 0.73
CA ARG A 12 -10.28 6.22 2.09
C ARG A 12 -11.57 6.97 2.43
N LYS A 13 -12.20 7.62 1.45
CA LYS A 13 -13.51 8.25 1.62
C LYS A 13 -14.60 7.19 1.86
N GLU A 14 -14.61 6.11 1.10
CA GLU A 14 -15.55 4.99 1.26
C GLU A 14 -15.41 4.33 2.64
N ILE A 15 -14.18 4.06 3.09
CA ILE A 15 -13.93 3.51 4.43
C ILE A 15 -14.47 4.43 5.53
N LYS A 16 -14.25 5.74 5.39
CA LYS A 16 -14.75 6.73 6.35
C LYS A 16 -16.28 6.78 6.38
N LEU A 17 -16.94 6.68 5.23
CA LEU A 17 -18.40 6.63 5.16
C LEU A 17 -18.97 5.34 5.76
N TYR A 18 -18.20 4.25 5.72
CA TYR A 18 -18.60 2.97 6.31
C TYR A 18 -18.42 2.95 7.83
N SER A 19 -17.26 3.38 8.35
CA SER A 19 -16.96 3.37 9.79
C SER A 19 -15.82 4.32 10.14
N ASP A 20 -16.08 5.27 11.04
CA ASP A 20 -15.04 6.17 11.58
C ASP A 20 -13.97 5.40 12.38
N GLU A 21 -14.35 4.33 13.08
CA GLU A 21 -13.40 3.46 13.78
C GLU A 21 -12.40 2.85 12.80
N LEU A 22 -12.89 2.25 11.70
CA LEU A 22 -12.02 1.67 10.68
C LEU A 22 -11.15 2.72 9.99
N ALA A 23 -11.68 3.91 9.76
CA ALA A 23 -10.93 5.01 9.16
C ALA A 23 -9.81 5.52 10.08
N SER A 24 -9.95 5.40 11.40
CA SER A 24 -8.92 5.81 12.37
C SER A 24 -7.77 4.81 12.52
N ARG A 25 -7.93 3.56 12.07
CA ARG A 25 -6.88 2.54 12.21
C ARG A 25 -5.66 2.87 11.35
N ASP A 26 -4.48 2.53 11.87
CA ASP A 26 -3.23 2.60 11.13
C ASP A 26 -3.30 1.74 9.86
N TRP A 27 -2.71 2.25 8.79
CA TRP A 27 -2.76 1.63 7.48
C TRP A 27 -1.50 1.94 6.67
N ILE A 28 -1.23 1.09 5.69
CA ILE A 28 -0.08 1.17 4.79
C ILE A 28 -0.55 0.98 3.36
N ILE A 29 0.25 1.42 2.38
CA ILE A 29 -0.04 1.26 0.95
C ILE A 29 0.83 0.14 0.39
N ILE A 30 0.19 -0.86 -0.23
CA ILE A 30 0.89 -1.91 -0.98
C ILE A 30 0.75 -1.62 -2.47
N ALA A 31 1.80 -1.05 -3.06
CA ALA A 31 1.84 -0.72 -4.48
C ALA A 31 2.20 -1.97 -5.30
N ASN A 32 1.17 -2.68 -5.77
CA ASN A 32 1.34 -3.90 -6.56
C ASN A 32 1.65 -3.61 -8.04
N LYS A 33 2.16 -4.62 -8.76
CA LYS A 33 2.53 -4.62 -10.19
C LYS A 33 3.80 -3.81 -10.53
N MET A 34 4.79 -3.83 -9.64
CA MET A 34 6.08 -3.16 -9.85
C MET A 34 6.90 -3.72 -11.04
N ASP A 35 6.46 -4.83 -11.64
CA ASP A 35 7.02 -5.42 -12.86
C ASP A 35 6.66 -4.68 -14.15
N LEU A 36 5.67 -3.78 -14.12
CA LEU A 36 5.23 -3.05 -15.30
C LEU A 36 6.12 -1.86 -15.63
N ASN A 37 6.29 -1.59 -16.93
CA ASN A 37 6.91 -0.37 -17.40
C ASN A 37 6.16 0.87 -16.88
N GLY A 38 6.88 1.81 -16.29
CA GLY A 38 6.32 3.01 -15.66
C GLY A 38 5.83 2.84 -14.22
N ALA A 39 5.86 1.61 -13.66
CA ALA A 39 5.47 1.39 -12.26
C ALA A 39 6.34 2.18 -11.28
N GLN A 40 7.64 2.31 -11.55
CA GLN A 40 8.56 3.08 -10.73
C GLN A 40 8.18 4.57 -10.66
N MET A 41 7.77 5.17 -11.77
CA MET A 41 7.32 6.57 -11.81
C MET A 41 6.09 6.78 -10.94
N ASN A 42 5.09 5.90 -11.07
CA ASN A 42 3.88 5.96 -10.24
C ASN A 42 4.20 5.73 -8.76
N PHE A 43 5.14 4.84 -8.46
CA PHE A 43 5.58 4.55 -7.10
C PHE A 43 6.25 5.77 -6.44
N ASP A 44 7.09 6.49 -7.18
CA ASP A 44 7.75 7.71 -6.68
C ASP A 44 6.75 8.85 -6.47
N VAL A 45 5.78 8.99 -7.37
CA VAL A 45 4.66 9.92 -7.21
C VAL A 45 3.83 9.59 -5.95
N LEU A 46 3.51 8.31 -5.73
CA LEU A 46 2.81 7.86 -4.53
C LEU A 46 3.61 8.18 -3.26
N LYS A 47 4.91 7.91 -3.25
CA LYS A 47 5.80 8.24 -2.12
C LYS A 47 5.86 9.74 -1.83
N SER A 48 5.92 10.56 -2.87
CA SER A 48 5.91 12.01 -2.73
C SER A 48 4.58 12.50 -2.15
N ARG A 49 3.46 11.98 -2.66
CA ARG A 49 2.11 12.40 -2.25
C ARG A 49 1.73 11.94 -0.84
N PHE A 50 2.13 10.72 -0.46
CA PHE A 50 1.80 10.09 0.82
C PHE A 50 3.06 9.87 1.68
N SER A 51 3.87 10.91 1.84
CA SER A 51 5.16 10.84 2.54
C SER A 51 5.10 10.37 4.01
N ARG A 52 3.93 10.45 4.65
CA ARG A 52 3.70 10.01 6.03
C ARG A 52 3.14 8.59 6.13
N ILE A 53 2.73 8.00 5.00
CA ILE A 53 2.16 6.65 4.96
C ILE A 53 3.25 5.72 4.44
N GLU A 54 3.43 4.59 5.11
CA GLU A 54 4.37 3.58 4.65
C GLU A 54 3.88 2.98 3.32
N ILE A 55 4.77 2.94 2.32
CA ILE A 55 4.48 2.37 1.01
C ILE A 55 5.47 1.26 0.68
N ILE A 56 4.96 0.08 0.36
CA ILE A 56 5.75 -1.09 -0.02
C ILE A 56 5.40 -1.46 -1.45
N GLY A 57 6.40 -1.43 -2.33
CA GLY A 57 6.26 -1.87 -3.71
C GLY A 57 6.41 -3.39 -3.80
N VAL A 58 5.47 -4.04 -4.47
CA VAL A 58 5.50 -5.49 -4.70
C VAL A 58 5.13 -5.84 -6.13
N SER A 59 5.56 -7.00 -6.58
CA SER A 59 5.06 -7.64 -7.79
C SER A 59 4.58 -9.04 -7.40
N ALA A 60 3.26 -9.20 -7.32
CA ALA A 60 2.65 -10.51 -7.06
C ALA A 60 2.96 -11.53 -8.19
N LEU A 61 3.23 -11.05 -9.40
CA LEU A 61 3.59 -11.90 -10.55
C LEU A 61 4.99 -12.49 -10.42
N THR A 62 5.98 -11.67 -10.03
CA THR A 62 7.38 -12.12 -9.93
C THR A 62 7.77 -12.58 -8.53
N GLY A 63 6.93 -12.30 -7.52
CA GLY A 63 7.25 -12.51 -6.11
C GLY A 63 8.14 -11.42 -5.50
N SER A 64 8.55 -10.41 -6.29
CA SER A 64 9.39 -9.33 -5.81
C SER A 64 8.71 -8.51 -4.71
N GLY A 65 9.43 -8.24 -3.62
CA GLY A 65 8.95 -7.45 -2.48
C GLY A 65 8.00 -8.18 -1.52
N ILE A 66 7.55 -9.40 -1.84
CA ILE A 66 6.60 -10.16 -1.01
C ILE A 66 7.20 -10.55 0.35
N GLU A 67 8.45 -11.02 0.39
CA GLU A 67 9.10 -11.39 1.66
C GLU A 67 9.28 -10.18 2.58
N LYS A 68 9.63 -9.02 2.02
CA LYS A 68 9.69 -7.75 2.77
C LYS A 68 8.32 -7.37 3.32
N PHE A 69 7.28 -7.52 2.51
CA PHE A 69 5.90 -7.24 2.93
C PHE A 69 5.44 -8.17 4.07
N LYS A 70 5.71 -9.49 3.96
CA LYS A 70 5.38 -10.46 5.03
C LYS A 70 6.05 -10.11 6.35
N LYS A 71 7.36 -9.86 6.33
CA LYS A 71 8.10 -9.45 7.52
C LYS A 71 7.53 -8.18 8.15
N ARG A 72 7.15 -7.19 7.32
CA ARG A 72 6.54 -5.97 7.84
C ARG A 72 5.17 -6.23 8.47
N LEU A 73 4.40 -7.14 7.88
CA LEU A 73 3.09 -7.53 8.40
C LEU A 73 3.21 -8.30 9.73
N GLU A 74 4.23 -9.14 9.89
CA GLU A 74 4.58 -9.78 11.17
C GLU A 74 4.84 -8.76 12.28
N GLU A 75 5.64 -7.72 11.98
CA GLU A 75 5.93 -6.63 12.90
C GLU A 75 4.66 -5.85 13.29
N LEU A 76 3.77 -5.58 12.34
CA LEU A 76 2.54 -4.82 12.57
C LEU A 76 1.50 -5.61 13.38
N ILE A 77 1.40 -6.91 13.14
CA ILE A 77 0.45 -7.79 13.86
C ILE A 77 1.02 -8.24 15.21
N GLY A 78 2.34 -8.12 15.40
CA GLY A 78 3.02 -8.60 16.60
C GLY A 78 3.00 -10.13 16.73
N ARG A 79 2.96 -10.84 15.60
CA ARG A 79 2.97 -12.31 15.55
C ARG A 79 4.10 -12.76 14.62
N GLU A 80 5.05 -13.53 15.15
CA GLU A 80 6.00 -14.29 14.33
C GLU A 80 5.23 -15.47 13.71
N PHE A 81 5.09 -15.50 12.39
CA PHE A 81 4.62 -16.70 11.69
C PHE A 81 5.79 -17.69 11.66
N LYS A 82 5.81 -18.61 12.63
CA LYS A 82 6.72 -19.77 12.64
C LYS A 82 6.34 -20.80 11.58
#